data_AF-A0A7S2MLA9-F1
#
_entry.id   AF-A0A7S2MLA9-F1
#
_cell.length_a   1.000
_cell.length_b   1.000
_cell.length_c   1.000
_cell.angle_alpha   90.00
_cell.angle_beta   90.00
_cell.angle_gamma   90.00
#
_symmetry.space_group_name_H-M   'P 1'
#
loop_
_entity.id
_entity.type
_entity.pdbx_description
1 polymer ?
#
loop_
_entity_poly.entity_id
_entity_poly.type
_entity_poly.pdbx_seq_one_letter_code
_entity_poly.pdbx_strand_id
1 'polypeptide(L)'
;FLIFVSVSAVVLGTFAFDYDILYESQETKCYLSFDYSTRCDSQHYRLYLMPYAMIFTLIYPIGTPLLYLVLLYSNLSEIDPVVDGKKARQQVDKDHYLALIKIRENNQSIRHLSFLFSTYECEFWYWEVVECFRRLLLTSITAFVYPDSPLQVAFTLVIATASIKLCSRFNPYVLDSDDTVAEIGQWVIVITLFFALLIRDGTIEEGSRIGYILISIQLGVVAVATIVALRESQEEQQHLKDASFKFFKSMTSKQETDGPRENRSYMIPQLGWLKRKLSTRANDIELVDRAVEKPPIPDRVPEDVQSVPSEYVINPMANYTAKAVMKPQIPDRVPEVVPI
;
A
#
# COMPACT_ATOMS: atom_id res chain seq x y z
N PHE A 1 6.15 -0.08 -6.53
CA PHE A 1 5.08 -0.68 -7.34
C PHE A 1 4.52 0.20 -8.46
N LEU A 2 4.03 1.42 -8.19
CA LEU A 2 3.40 2.25 -9.25
C LEU A 2 4.34 2.56 -10.44
N ILE A 3 5.63 2.77 -10.15
CA ILE A 3 6.66 3.04 -11.16
C ILE A 3 6.83 1.85 -12.13
N PHE A 4 6.72 0.61 -11.66
CA PHE A 4 6.92 -0.56 -12.51
C PHE A 4 5.87 -0.61 -13.61
N VAL A 5 4.59 -0.47 -13.26
CA VAL A 5 3.49 -0.52 -14.24
C VAL A 5 3.56 0.67 -15.20
N SER A 6 3.77 1.88 -14.69
CA SER A 6 3.80 3.08 -15.53
C SER A 6 4.99 3.09 -16.50
N VAL A 7 6.21 2.77 -16.02
CA VAL A 7 7.40 2.73 -16.87
C VAL A 7 7.29 1.58 -17.87
N SER A 8 6.82 0.40 -17.44
CA SER A 8 6.63 -0.73 -18.36
C SER A 8 5.60 -0.42 -19.44
N ALA A 9 4.51 0.29 -19.11
CA ALA A 9 3.52 0.72 -20.10
C ALA A 9 4.10 1.71 -21.12
N VAL A 10 4.88 2.71 -20.68
CA VAL A 10 5.54 3.68 -21.57
C VAL A 10 6.55 2.98 -22.48
N VAL A 11 7.42 2.13 -21.91
CA VAL A 11 8.44 1.41 -22.67
C VAL A 11 7.79 0.50 -23.70
N LEU A 12 6.81 -0.31 -23.30
CA LEU A 12 6.11 -1.18 -24.24
C LEU A 12 5.36 -0.35 -25.28
N GLY A 13 4.76 0.78 -24.91
CA GLY A 13 4.05 1.70 -25.81
C GLY A 13 4.88 2.19 -26.99
N THR A 14 6.21 2.18 -26.90
CA THR A 14 7.10 2.50 -28.04
C THR A 14 7.06 1.48 -29.19
N PHE A 15 6.41 0.33 -28.99
CA PHE A 15 6.13 -0.67 -30.02
C PHE A 15 4.68 -0.60 -30.55
N ALA A 16 3.86 0.33 -30.06
CA ALA A 16 2.49 0.53 -30.52
C ALA A 16 2.46 1.53 -31.67
N PHE A 17 1.83 1.15 -32.78
CA PHE A 17 1.78 1.96 -33.99
C PHE A 17 0.36 2.12 -34.48
N ASP A 18 0.07 3.32 -34.98
CA ASP A 18 -1.16 3.64 -35.67
C ASP A 18 -0.89 3.86 -37.16
N TYR A 19 -1.85 3.42 -37.97
CA TYR A 19 -1.79 3.54 -39.42
C TYR A 19 -2.83 4.56 -39.86
N ASP A 20 -2.36 5.64 -40.49
CA ASP A 20 -3.22 6.67 -41.06
C ASP A 20 -3.25 6.55 -42.59
N ILE A 21 -4.44 6.64 -43.18
CA ILE A 21 -4.64 6.53 -44.63
C ILE A 21 -4.88 7.93 -45.18
N LEU A 22 -3.89 8.47 -45.89
CA LEU A 22 -4.03 9.75 -46.55
C LEU A 22 -4.84 9.56 -47.84
N TYR A 23 -6.13 9.94 -47.80
CA TYR A 23 -7.06 9.83 -48.92
C TYR A 23 -6.57 10.53 -50.20
N GLU A 24 -5.79 11.59 -50.04
CA GLU A 24 -5.29 12.40 -51.16
C GLU A 24 -4.14 11.72 -51.93
N SER A 25 -3.35 10.87 -51.28
CA SER A 25 -2.20 10.19 -51.91
C SER A 25 -2.36 8.67 -52.02
N GLN A 26 -3.44 8.08 -51.49
CA GLN A 26 -3.62 6.62 -51.34
C GLN A 26 -2.44 5.93 -50.63
N GLU A 27 -1.66 6.66 -49.84
CA GLU A 27 -0.55 6.11 -49.06
C GLU A 27 -1.00 5.86 -47.61
N THR A 28 -0.72 4.67 -47.11
CA THR A 28 -0.82 4.36 -45.68
C THR A 28 0.49 4.77 -45.00
N LYS A 29 0.41 5.70 -44.04
CA LYS A 29 1.57 6.12 -43.25
C LYS A 29 1.45 5.60 -41.82
N CYS A 30 2.57 5.10 -41.30
CA CYS A 30 2.65 4.55 -39.96
C CYS A 30 3.32 5.56 -39.01
N TYR A 31 2.70 5.77 -37.85
CA TYR A 31 3.16 6.65 -36.79
C TYR A 31 3.16 5.93 -35.44
N LEU A 32 4.00 6.40 -34.52
CA LEU A 32 4.00 5.90 -33.14
C LEU A 32 2.79 6.46 -32.38
N SER A 33 1.98 5.61 -31.74
CA SER A 33 0.71 6.04 -31.11
C SER A 33 0.90 7.03 -29.95
N PHE A 34 2.04 6.97 -29.25
CA PHE A 34 2.39 7.92 -28.17
C PHE A 34 3.01 9.23 -28.66
N ASP A 35 3.54 9.25 -29.89
CA ASP A 35 4.17 10.42 -30.50
C ASP A 35 3.99 10.40 -32.02
N TYR A 36 2.89 10.97 -32.48
CA TYR A 36 2.57 11.08 -33.90
C TYR A 36 3.55 11.95 -34.71
N SER A 37 4.49 12.66 -34.06
CA SER A 37 5.56 13.35 -34.78
C SER A 37 6.61 12.39 -35.34
N THR A 38 6.69 11.18 -34.79
CA THR A 38 7.66 10.15 -35.17
C THR A 38 7.04 9.13 -36.13
N ARG A 39 7.61 9.03 -37.35
CA ARG A 39 7.24 8.01 -38.35
C ARG A 39 7.93 6.68 -38.10
N CYS A 40 7.24 5.57 -38.36
CA CYS A 40 7.78 4.21 -38.21
C CYS A 40 9.00 3.95 -39.11
N ASP A 41 9.00 4.53 -40.32
CA ASP A 41 10.09 4.40 -41.29
C ASP A 41 11.29 5.31 -41.01
N SER A 42 11.17 6.20 -40.01
CA SER A 42 12.25 7.13 -39.71
C SER A 42 13.52 6.39 -39.30
N GLN A 43 14.66 6.80 -39.87
CA GLN A 43 15.96 6.25 -39.47
C GLN A 43 16.22 6.46 -37.98
N HIS A 44 15.70 7.56 -37.41
CA HIS A 44 15.78 7.84 -35.99
C HIS A 44 15.09 6.76 -35.14
N TYR A 45 13.85 6.39 -35.48
CA TYR A 45 13.13 5.33 -34.78
C TYR A 45 13.87 3.99 -34.86
N ARG A 46 14.23 3.56 -36.08
CA ARG A 46 14.83 2.24 -36.31
C ARG A 46 16.22 2.09 -35.70
N LEU A 47 17.05 3.15 -35.73
CA LEU A 47 18.45 3.06 -35.32
C LEU A 47 18.67 3.43 -33.86
N TYR A 48 17.84 4.31 -33.28
CA TYR A 48 18.04 4.80 -31.91
C TYR A 48 16.89 4.40 -30.97
N LEU A 49 15.63 4.64 -31.36
CA LEU A 49 14.49 4.43 -30.45
C LEU A 49 14.20 2.95 -30.20
N MET A 50 14.17 2.13 -31.26
CA MET A 50 13.89 0.69 -31.16
C MET A 50 14.90 -0.07 -30.27
N PRO A 51 16.24 0.04 -30.46
CA PRO A 51 17.18 -0.66 -29.58
C PRO A 51 17.13 -0.15 -28.14
N TYR A 52 16.90 1.15 -27.94
CA TYR A 52 16.68 1.72 -26.61
C TYR A 52 15.45 1.09 -25.94
N ALA A 53 14.31 1.03 -26.63
CA ALA A 53 13.09 0.40 -26.12
C ALA A 53 13.27 -1.09 -25.80
N MET A 54 14.00 -1.84 -26.63
CA MET A 54 14.28 -3.26 -26.38
C MET A 54 15.10 -3.47 -25.10
N ILE A 55 16.15 -2.66 -24.88
CA ILE A 55 16.96 -2.72 -23.66
C ILE A 55 16.09 -2.42 -22.44
N PHE A 56 15.27 -1.37 -22.48
CA PHE A 56 14.39 -1.01 -21.37
C PHE A 56 13.28 -2.04 -21.14
N THR A 57 12.82 -2.75 -22.18
CA THR A 57 11.86 -3.85 -22.05
C THR A 57 12.46 -5.02 -21.28
N LEU A 58 13.73 -5.34 -21.55
CA LEU A 58 14.47 -6.36 -20.81
C LEU A 58 14.72 -5.95 -19.36
N ILE A 59 14.94 -4.66 -19.08
CA ILE A 59 15.21 -4.17 -17.72
C ILE A 59 13.93 -4.09 -16.88
N TYR A 60 12.86 -3.51 -17.43
CA TYR A 60 11.65 -3.20 -16.66
C TYR A 60 10.64 -4.36 -16.71
N PRO A 61 9.84 -4.56 -17.78
CA PRO A 61 8.86 -5.65 -17.86
C PRO A 61 9.40 -7.03 -17.50
N ILE A 62 10.62 -7.37 -17.90
CA ILE A 62 11.20 -8.71 -17.70
C ILE A 62 12.19 -8.72 -16.53
N GLY A 63 13.09 -7.75 -16.47
CA GLY A 63 14.19 -7.72 -15.52
C GLY A 63 13.72 -7.48 -14.09
N THR A 64 12.67 -6.69 -13.86
CA THR A 64 12.15 -6.45 -12.51
C THR A 64 11.53 -7.72 -11.91
N PRO A 65 10.59 -8.44 -12.58
CA PRO A 65 10.10 -9.73 -12.07
C PRO A 65 11.19 -10.77 -11.89
N LEU A 66 12.18 -10.84 -12.80
CA LEU A 66 13.30 -11.78 -12.69
C LEU A 66 14.22 -11.44 -11.51
N LEU A 67 14.52 -10.15 -11.30
CA LEU A 67 15.28 -9.69 -10.14
C LEU A 67 14.56 -10.04 -8.84
N TYR A 68 13.25 -9.81 -8.77
CA TYR A 68 12.45 -10.20 -7.62
C TYR A 68 12.53 -11.71 -7.37
N LEU A 69 12.36 -12.52 -8.41
CA LEU A 69 12.47 -13.97 -8.32
C LEU A 69 13.85 -14.40 -7.82
N VAL A 70 14.94 -13.82 -8.33
CA VAL A 70 16.31 -14.15 -7.92
C VAL A 70 16.58 -13.74 -6.47
N LEU A 71 16.16 -12.54 -6.06
CA LEU A 71 16.34 -12.05 -4.68
C LEU A 71 15.57 -12.91 -3.68
N LEU A 72 14.34 -13.29 -4.02
CA LEU A 72 13.50 -14.14 -3.18
C LEU A 72 14.04 -15.57 -3.12
N TYR A 73 14.44 -16.15 -4.25
CA TYR A 73 15.01 -17.50 -4.29
C TYR A 73 16.34 -17.59 -3.53
N SER A 74 17.20 -16.57 -3.63
CA SER A 74 18.49 -16.54 -2.94
C SER A 74 18.34 -16.45 -1.42
N ASN A 75 17.26 -15.85 -0.93
CA ASN A 75 16.96 -15.72 0.50
C ASN A 75 15.82 -16.66 0.94
N LEU A 76 15.53 -17.71 0.17
CA LEU A 76 14.37 -18.58 0.40
C LEU A 76 14.42 -19.28 1.76
N SER A 77 15.61 -19.65 2.24
CA SER A 77 15.79 -20.28 3.56
C SER A 77 15.41 -19.37 4.71
N GLU A 78 15.53 -18.05 4.53
CA GLU A 78 15.15 -17.05 5.53
C GLU A 78 13.67 -16.69 5.44
N ILE A 79 13.08 -16.80 4.25
CA ILE A 79 11.66 -16.50 3.98
C ILE A 79 10.75 -17.67 4.39
N ASP A 80 11.16 -18.92 4.12
CA ASP A 80 10.50 -20.16 4.54
C ASP A 80 11.40 -20.91 5.53
N PRO A 81 11.51 -20.42 6.79
CA PRO A 81 12.36 -21.04 7.78
C PRO A 81 11.86 -22.44 8.14
N VAL A 82 12.79 -23.36 8.36
CA VAL A 82 12.51 -24.73 8.82
C VAL A 82 12.58 -24.76 10.34
N VAL A 83 11.46 -25.06 11.00
CA VAL A 83 11.39 -25.26 12.45
C VAL A 83 10.94 -26.70 12.72
N ASP A 84 11.61 -27.36 13.65
CA ASP A 84 11.34 -28.76 14.02
C ASP A 84 11.42 -29.75 12.83
N GLY A 85 12.32 -29.48 11.87
CA GLY A 85 12.53 -30.31 10.68
C GLY A 85 11.39 -30.23 9.65
N LYS A 86 10.41 -29.35 9.84
CA LYS A 86 9.31 -29.09 8.91
C LYS A 86 9.42 -27.67 8.35
N LYS A 87 9.11 -27.52 7.06
CA LYS A 87 9.00 -26.19 6.44
C LYS A 87 7.74 -25.50 6.95
N ALA A 88 7.75 -24.16 7.02
CA ALA A 88 6.58 -23.39 7.46
C ALA A 88 5.33 -23.75 6.65
N ARG A 89 5.56 -23.95 5.35
CA ARG A 89 4.57 -24.36 4.36
C ARG A 89 3.85 -25.70 4.68
N GLN A 90 4.51 -26.61 5.40
CA GLN A 90 4.00 -27.96 5.70
C GLN A 90 3.24 -28.03 7.03
N GLN A 91 3.10 -26.91 7.74
CA GLN A 91 2.57 -26.89 9.10
C GLN A 91 1.07 -26.62 9.11
N VAL A 92 0.31 -27.51 9.74
CA VAL A 92 -1.17 -27.46 9.79
C VAL A 92 -1.69 -26.58 10.94
N ASP A 93 -0.86 -26.34 11.96
CA ASP A 93 -1.26 -25.58 13.15
C ASP A 93 -1.13 -24.07 12.94
N LYS A 94 -2.25 -23.34 13.07
CA LYS A 94 -2.32 -21.88 12.85
C LYS A 94 -1.43 -21.11 13.83
N ASP A 95 -1.38 -21.53 15.10
CA ASP A 95 -0.60 -20.81 16.13
C ASP A 95 0.90 -20.91 15.84
N HIS A 96 1.37 -22.10 15.44
CA HIS A 96 2.76 -22.26 15.04
C HIS A 96 3.08 -21.54 13.73
N TYR A 97 2.18 -21.58 12.74
CA TYR A 97 2.36 -20.83 11.49
C TYR A 97 2.53 -19.32 11.72
N LEU A 98 1.71 -18.73 12.60
CA LEU A 98 1.85 -17.32 13.00
C LEU A 98 3.17 -17.04 13.73
N ALA A 99 3.68 -17.99 14.52
CA ALA A 99 5.00 -17.85 15.15
C ALA A 99 6.12 -17.81 14.10
N LEU A 100 6.03 -18.59 13.02
CA LEU A 100 6.99 -18.59 11.92
C LEU A 100 6.98 -17.27 11.13
N ILE A 101 5.79 -16.73 10.86
CA ILE A 101 5.67 -15.40 10.22
C ILE A 101 6.35 -14.33 11.08
N LYS A 102 6.17 -14.37 12.41
CA LYS A 102 6.83 -13.43 13.33
C LYS A 102 8.36 -13.59 13.35
N ILE A 103 8.87 -14.81 13.20
CA ILE A 103 10.33 -15.04 13.08
C ILE A 103 10.85 -14.41 11.78
N ARG A 104 10.16 -14.67 10.66
CA ARG A 104 10.45 -14.11 9.34
C ARG A 104 10.46 -12.57 9.37
N GLU A 105 9.46 -11.95 9.98
CA GLU A 105 9.33 -10.48 10.05
C GLU A 105 10.38 -9.81 10.93
N ASN A 106 10.84 -10.48 11.98
CA ASN A 106 11.90 -9.97 12.86
C ASN A 106 13.31 -10.14 12.28
N ASN A 107 13.46 -10.84 11.15
CA ASN A 107 14.75 -11.10 10.54
C ASN A 107 15.28 -9.84 9.82
N GLN A 108 16.37 -9.27 10.35
CA GLN A 108 16.94 -8.04 9.82
C GLN A 108 17.59 -8.22 8.45
N SER A 109 18.07 -9.41 8.09
CA SER A 109 18.76 -9.66 6.82
C SER A 109 17.83 -9.47 5.62
N ILE A 110 16.57 -9.93 5.74
CA ILE A 110 15.55 -9.90 4.68
C ILE A 110 14.57 -8.74 4.80
N ARG A 111 14.71 -7.86 5.81
CA ARG A 111 13.77 -6.75 6.05
C ARG A 111 13.61 -5.83 4.84
N HIS A 112 14.67 -5.61 4.07
CA HIS A 112 14.63 -4.79 2.86
C HIS A 112 13.82 -5.43 1.72
N LEU A 113 13.63 -6.75 1.76
CA LEU A 113 12.81 -7.51 0.83
C LEU A 113 11.38 -7.73 1.33
N SER A 114 11.05 -7.26 2.54
CA SER A 114 9.75 -7.45 3.18
C SER A 114 8.58 -7.05 2.27
N PHE A 115 8.72 -5.98 1.48
CA PHE A 115 7.69 -5.53 0.54
C PHE A 115 7.31 -6.56 -0.55
N LEU A 116 8.13 -7.58 -0.79
CA LEU A 116 7.90 -8.62 -1.80
C LEU A 116 7.16 -9.84 -1.25
N PHE A 117 7.25 -10.10 0.07
CA PHE A 117 6.79 -11.38 0.63
C PHE A 117 5.99 -11.24 1.93
N SER A 118 6.03 -10.11 2.64
CA SER A 118 5.45 -10.02 3.99
C SER A 118 3.95 -10.23 4.01
N THR A 119 3.26 -9.78 2.96
CA THR A 119 1.81 -9.95 2.79
C THR A 119 1.41 -11.36 2.38
N TYR A 120 2.36 -12.17 1.91
CA TYR A 120 2.09 -13.49 1.36
C TYR A 120 2.51 -14.61 2.31
N GLU A 121 1.82 -15.73 2.19
CA GLU A 121 2.17 -16.95 2.90
C GLU A 121 3.55 -17.46 2.48
N CYS A 122 4.23 -18.20 3.37
CA CYS A 122 5.55 -18.76 3.08
C CYS A 122 5.51 -19.72 1.87
N GLU A 123 4.39 -20.43 1.66
CA GLU A 123 4.16 -21.28 0.48
C GLU A 123 4.27 -20.50 -0.84
N PHE A 124 3.84 -19.24 -0.83
CA PHE A 124 3.63 -18.37 -1.98
C PHE A 124 4.63 -17.21 -2.01
N TRP A 125 5.87 -17.45 -1.57
CA TRP A 125 6.95 -16.45 -1.56
C TRP A 125 7.18 -15.74 -2.90
N TYR A 126 6.85 -16.37 -4.03
CA TYR A 126 7.00 -15.84 -5.39
C TYR A 126 5.77 -15.05 -5.88
N TRP A 127 4.73 -14.89 -5.07
CA TRP A 127 3.45 -14.36 -5.53
C TRP A 127 3.53 -12.93 -6.07
N GLU A 128 4.42 -12.10 -5.52
CA GLU A 128 4.63 -10.75 -6.06
C GLU A 128 5.11 -10.75 -7.52
N VAL A 129 5.84 -11.79 -7.94
CA VAL A 129 6.26 -11.98 -9.32
C VAL A 129 5.05 -12.29 -10.21
N VAL A 130 4.13 -13.13 -9.71
CA VAL A 130 2.86 -13.45 -10.38
C VAL A 130 2.00 -12.19 -10.51
N GLU A 131 1.90 -11.39 -9.46
CA GLU A 131 1.21 -10.09 -9.46
C GLU A 131 1.81 -9.13 -10.48
N CYS A 132 3.14 -9.07 -10.61
CA CYS A 132 3.80 -8.25 -11.63
C CYS A 132 3.37 -8.65 -13.05
N PHE A 133 3.42 -9.95 -13.38
CA PHE A 133 2.99 -10.43 -14.70
C PHE A 133 1.50 -10.21 -14.94
N ARG A 134 0.66 -10.45 -13.93
CA ARG A 134 -0.78 -10.22 -14.01
C ARG A 134 -1.10 -8.74 -14.28
N ARG A 135 -0.40 -7.81 -13.62
CA ARG A 135 -0.53 -6.36 -13.88
C ARG A 135 -0.11 -6.02 -15.30
N LEU A 136 1.03 -6.53 -15.77
CA LEU A 136 1.49 -6.31 -17.15
C LEU A 136 0.50 -6.85 -18.19
N LEU A 137 -0.08 -8.03 -17.95
CA LEU A 137 -1.09 -8.64 -18.82
C LEU A 137 -2.36 -7.80 -18.88
N LEU A 138 -2.83 -7.26 -17.75
CA LEU A 138 -4.04 -6.44 -17.70
C LEU A 138 -3.86 -5.04 -18.28
N THR A 139 -2.68 -4.42 -18.13
CA THR A 139 -2.46 -3.02 -18.52
C THR A 139 -1.72 -2.88 -19.84
N SER A 140 -0.57 -3.53 -19.97
CA SER A 140 0.40 -3.19 -21.02
C SER A 140 0.26 -4.09 -22.23
N ILE A 141 0.09 -5.40 -22.04
CA ILE A 141 0.00 -6.35 -23.15
C ILE A 141 -1.30 -6.15 -23.93
N THR A 142 -2.40 -5.85 -23.25
CA THR A 142 -3.67 -5.60 -23.95
C THR A 142 -3.64 -4.36 -24.84
N ALA A 143 -2.73 -3.41 -24.62
CA ALA A 143 -2.59 -2.24 -25.50
C ALA A 143 -2.23 -2.64 -26.95
N PHE A 144 -1.61 -3.80 -27.16
CA PHE A 144 -1.20 -4.29 -28.49
C PHE A 144 -2.25 -5.18 -29.17
N VAL A 145 -3.27 -5.64 -28.44
CA VAL A 145 -4.23 -6.60 -28.95
C VAL A 145 -5.40 -5.86 -29.58
N TYR A 146 -5.44 -5.84 -30.93
CA TYR A 146 -6.49 -5.17 -31.72
C TYR A 146 -6.78 -3.75 -31.21
N PRO A 147 -5.80 -2.83 -31.31
CA PRO A 147 -5.97 -1.47 -30.81
C PRO A 147 -7.25 -0.85 -31.37
N ASP A 148 -7.94 -0.11 -30.51
CA ASP A 148 -9.21 0.55 -30.82
C ASP A 148 -10.38 -0.37 -31.21
N SER A 149 -10.27 -1.67 -30.98
CA SER A 149 -11.37 -2.61 -31.19
C SER A 149 -12.11 -2.94 -29.88
N PRO A 150 -13.44 -3.17 -29.89
CA PRO A 150 -14.13 -3.82 -28.78
C PRO A 150 -13.49 -5.17 -28.38
N LEU A 151 -12.84 -5.86 -29.34
CA LEU A 151 -12.10 -7.10 -29.08
C LEU A 151 -10.95 -6.92 -28.09
N GLN A 152 -10.34 -5.74 -28.04
CA GLN A 152 -9.30 -5.41 -27.06
C GLN A 152 -9.86 -5.54 -25.64
N VAL A 153 -11.01 -4.92 -25.38
CA VAL A 153 -11.67 -4.94 -24.07
C VAL A 153 -12.15 -6.35 -23.72
N ALA A 154 -12.71 -7.07 -24.70
CA ALA A 154 -13.12 -8.47 -24.53
C ALA A 154 -11.93 -9.38 -24.17
N PHE A 155 -10.78 -9.18 -24.79
CA PHE A 155 -9.55 -9.91 -24.47
C PHE A 155 -9.07 -9.59 -23.04
N THR A 156 -9.08 -8.32 -22.62
CA THR A 156 -8.78 -7.94 -21.22
C THR A 156 -9.72 -8.62 -20.23
N LEU A 157 -11.02 -8.73 -20.57
CA LEU A 157 -12.02 -9.35 -19.72
C LEU A 157 -11.74 -10.84 -19.49
N VAL A 158 -11.27 -11.56 -20.51
CA VAL A 158 -10.83 -12.96 -20.39
C VAL A 158 -9.62 -13.07 -19.46
N ILE A 159 -8.63 -12.18 -19.59
CA ILE A 159 -7.46 -12.14 -18.69
C ILE A 159 -7.90 -11.84 -17.25
N ALA A 160 -8.81 -10.88 -17.05
CA ALA A 160 -9.30 -10.49 -15.73
C ALA A 160 -10.07 -11.63 -15.03
N THR A 161 -10.89 -12.38 -15.77
CA THR A 161 -11.61 -13.54 -15.23
C THR A 161 -10.67 -14.72 -14.94
N ALA A 162 -9.67 -14.96 -15.79
CA ALA A 162 -8.62 -15.94 -15.51
C ALA A 162 -7.79 -15.56 -14.26
N SER A 163 -7.52 -14.27 -14.07
CA SER A 163 -6.88 -13.71 -12.87
C SER A 163 -7.67 -14.04 -11.60
N ILE A 164 -9.00 -13.87 -11.61
CA ILE A 164 -9.86 -14.24 -10.45
C ILE A 164 -9.67 -15.71 -10.12
N LYS A 165 -9.77 -16.58 -11.13
CA LYS A 165 -9.63 -18.02 -10.89
C LYS A 165 -8.26 -18.39 -10.35
N LEU A 166 -7.20 -17.71 -10.81
CA LEU A 166 -5.84 -17.90 -10.32
C LEU A 166 -5.74 -17.50 -8.84
N CYS A 167 -6.18 -16.30 -8.49
CA CYS A 167 -6.08 -15.77 -7.13
C CYS A 167 -6.95 -16.56 -6.15
N SER A 168 -8.24 -16.79 -6.42
CA SER A 168 -9.14 -17.56 -5.54
C SER A 168 -8.79 -19.05 -5.42
N ARG A 169 -7.92 -19.58 -6.31
CA ARG A 169 -7.45 -20.97 -6.22
C ARG A 169 -6.27 -21.12 -5.27
N PHE A 170 -5.43 -20.09 -5.17
CA PHE A 170 -4.19 -20.13 -4.40
C PHE A 170 -4.31 -19.45 -3.06
N ASN A 171 -5.16 -18.42 -2.91
CA ASN A 171 -5.35 -17.65 -1.66
C ASN A 171 -4.00 -17.32 -0.99
N PRO A 172 -3.19 -16.50 -1.64
CA PRO A 172 -1.77 -16.34 -1.33
C PRO A 172 -1.50 -15.47 -0.09
N TYR A 173 -2.50 -14.78 0.44
CA TYR A 173 -2.31 -13.77 1.48
C TYR A 173 -2.28 -14.41 2.87
N VAL A 174 -1.52 -13.81 3.79
CA VAL A 174 -1.45 -14.29 5.19
C VAL A 174 -2.79 -14.11 5.92
N LEU A 175 -3.50 -13.04 5.59
CA LEU A 175 -4.80 -12.72 6.18
C LEU A 175 -5.91 -13.12 5.21
N ASP A 176 -6.85 -13.95 5.67
CA ASP A 176 -8.02 -14.38 4.89
C ASP A 176 -8.89 -13.18 4.42
N SER A 177 -8.85 -12.07 5.16
CA SER A 177 -9.49 -10.80 4.79
C SER A 177 -8.86 -10.16 3.55
N ASP A 178 -7.54 -10.22 3.43
CA ASP A 178 -6.81 -9.70 2.26
C ASP A 178 -7.12 -10.51 1.00
N ASP A 179 -7.23 -11.84 1.10
CA ASP A 179 -7.71 -12.69 -0.01
C ASP A 179 -9.10 -12.24 -0.47
N THR A 180 -10.00 -11.99 0.48
CA THR A 180 -11.38 -11.57 0.19
C THR A 180 -11.40 -10.19 -0.48
N VAL A 181 -10.62 -9.23 0.03
CA VAL A 181 -10.52 -7.88 -0.55
C VAL A 181 -9.89 -7.93 -1.94
N ALA A 182 -8.86 -8.76 -2.14
CA ALA A 182 -8.24 -8.96 -3.44
C ALA A 182 -9.22 -9.56 -4.46
N GLU A 183 -10.01 -10.57 -4.06
CA GLU A 183 -11.05 -11.16 -4.91
C GLU A 183 -12.13 -10.13 -5.29
N ILE A 184 -12.65 -9.37 -4.31
CA ILE A 184 -13.62 -8.30 -4.56
C ILE A 184 -13.05 -7.27 -5.55
N GLY A 185 -11.80 -6.85 -5.35
CA GLY A 185 -11.13 -5.90 -6.25
C GLY A 185 -11.05 -6.40 -7.70
N GLN A 186 -10.83 -7.71 -7.90
CA GLN A 186 -10.79 -8.29 -9.23
C GLN A 186 -12.18 -8.39 -9.87
N TRP A 187 -13.23 -8.69 -9.09
CA TRP A 187 -14.61 -8.61 -9.58
C TRP A 187 -14.98 -7.20 -10.03
N VAL A 188 -14.55 -6.16 -9.31
CA VAL A 188 -14.74 -4.76 -9.71
C VAL A 188 -14.08 -4.46 -11.06
N ILE A 189 -12.88 -4.99 -11.31
CA ILE A 189 -12.20 -4.85 -12.61
C ILE A 189 -13.02 -5.51 -13.72
N VAL A 190 -13.52 -6.74 -13.50
CA VAL A 190 -14.36 -7.46 -14.46
C VAL A 190 -15.64 -6.69 -14.78
N ILE A 191 -16.34 -6.19 -13.76
CA ILE A 191 -17.55 -5.38 -13.95
C ILE A 191 -17.22 -4.11 -14.74
N THR A 192 -16.12 -3.43 -14.39
CA THR A 192 -15.69 -2.21 -15.08
C THR A 192 -15.39 -2.48 -16.56
N LEU A 193 -14.67 -3.56 -16.87
CA LEU A 193 -14.36 -3.97 -18.25
C LEU A 193 -15.61 -4.39 -19.02
N PHE A 194 -16.57 -5.04 -18.37
CA PHE A 194 -17.85 -5.40 -18.99
C PHE A 194 -18.64 -4.17 -19.42
N PHE A 195 -18.77 -3.16 -18.55
CA PHE A 195 -19.42 -1.91 -18.92
C PHE A 195 -18.62 -1.11 -19.95
N ALA A 196 -17.29 -1.13 -19.88
CA ALA A 196 -16.45 -0.53 -20.92
C ALA A 196 -16.69 -1.17 -22.29
N LEU A 197 -16.90 -2.49 -22.35
CA LEU A 197 -17.25 -3.19 -23.58
C LEU A 197 -18.62 -2.76 -24.12
N LEU A 198 -19.64 -2.66 -23.26
CA LEU A 198 -20.97 -2.21 -23.67
C LEU A 198 -20.99 -0.76 -24.19
N ILE A 199 -20.18 0.12 -23.60
CA ILE A 199 -20.00 1.48 -24.11
C ILE A 199 -19.28 1.44 -25.46
N ARG A 200 -18.21 0.65 -25.60
CA ARG A 200 -17.42 0.55 -26.83
C ARG A 200 -18.22 -0.04 -28.00
N ASP A 201 -19.15 -0.94 -27.72
CA ASP A 201 -20.08 -1.52 -28.71
C ASP A 201 -21.28 -0.59 -29.03
N GLY A 202 -21.43 0.53 -28.31
CA GLY A 202 -22.52 1.49 -28.51
C GLY A 202 -23.86 1.08 -27.89
N THR A 203 -23.89 0.00 -27.09
CA THR A 203 -25.09 -0.44 -26.37
C THR A 203 -25.48 0.56 -25.27
N ILE A 204 -24.49 1.23 -24.66
CA ILE A 204 -24.70 2.25 -23.64
C ILE A 204 -24.17 3.58 -24.14
N GLU A 205 -24.98 4.64 -24.06
CA GLU A 205 -24.57 6.00 -24.42
C GLU A 205 -23.49 6.54 -23.47
N GLU A 206 -22.50 7.23 -24.05
CA GLU A 206 -21.48 7.97 -23.32
C GLU A 206 -22.12 9.04 -22.41
N GLY A 207 -21.68 9.14 -21.16
CA GLY A 207 -22.26 10.07 -20.19
C GLY A 207 -23.54 9.59 -19.50
N SER A 208 -23.96 8.35 -19.73
CA SER A 208 -25.06 7.71 -18.98
C SER A 208 -24.78 7.68 -17.46
N ARG A 209 -25.84 7.65 -16.65
CA ARG A 209 -25.77 7.60 -15.18
C ARG A 209 -24.96 6.40 -14.64
N ILE A 210 -24.73 5.41 -15.49
CA ILE A 210 -23.96 4.19 -15.22
C ILE A 210 -22.52 4.54 -14.82
N GLY A 211 -21.90 5.54 -15.43
CA GLY A 211 -20.54 5.98 -15.07
C GLY A 211 -20.44 6.40 -13.60
N TYR A 212 -21.40 7.21 -13.11
CA TYR A 212 -21.44 7.63 -11.71
C TYR A 212 -21.65 6.44 -10.76
N ILE A 213 -22.48 5.47 -11.15
CA ILE A 213 -22.70 4.25 -10.36
C ILE A 213 -21.40 3.45 -10.25
N LEU A 214 -20.68 3.24 -11.36
CA LEU A 214 -19.40 2.51 -11.35
C LEU A 214 -18.34 3.19 -10.48
N ILE A 215 -18.22 4.51 -10.58
CA ILE A 215 -17.31 5.29 -9.71
C ILE A 215 -17.70 5.14 -8.24
N SER A 216 -19.00 5.20 -7.92
CA SER A 216 -19.48 5.03 -6.54
C SER A 216 -19.17 3.64 -5.97
N ILE A 217 -19.27 2.59 -6.80
CA ILE A 217 -18.92 1.21 -6.43
C ILE A 217 -17.42 1.12 -6.14
N GLN A 218 -16.57 1.69 -7.00
CA GLN A 218 -15.12 1.68 -6.81
C GLN A 218 -14.72 2.41 -5.51
N LEU A 219 -15.30 3.58 -5.25
CA LEU A 219 -15.06 4.32 -4.00
C LEU A 219 -15.54 3.53 -2.77
N GLY A 220 -16.68 2.85 -2.86
CA GLY A 220 -17.22 2.01 -1.80
C GLY A 220 -16.27 0.87 -1.44
N VAL A 221 -15.69 0.19 -2.42
CA VAL A 221 -14.73 -0.91 -2.19
C VAL A 221 -13.44 -0.39 -1.54
N VAL A 222 -12.91 0.75 -1.99
CA VAL A 222 -11.74 1.38 -1.34
C VAL A 222 -12.06 1.76 0.11
N ALA A 223 -13.26 2.28 0.39
CA ALA A 223 -13.68 2.62 1.74
C ALA A 223 -13.78 1.37 2.64
N VAL A 224 -14.37 0.27 2.14
CA VAL A 224 -14.45 -0.99 2.88
C VAL A 224 -13.06 -1.56 3.17
N ALA A 225 -12.18 -1.63 2.17
CA ALA A 225 -10.81 -2.10 2.35
C ALA A 225 -10.04 -1.26 3.39
N THR A 226 -10.22 0.07 3.35
CA THR A 226 -9.62 0.97 4.34
C THR A 226 -10.18 0.73 5.73
N ILE A 227 -11.50 0.51 5.87
CA ILE A 227 -12.12 0.23 7.17
C ILE A 227 -11.64 -1.10 7.74
N VAL A 228 -11.52 -2.15 6.91
CA VAL A 228 -11.00 -3.46 7.32
C VAL A 228 -9.56 -3.32 7.83
N ALA A 229 -8.69 -2.67 7.05
CA ALA A 229 -7.30 -2.44 7.43
C ALA A 229 -7.17 -1.61 8.73
N LEU A 230 -8.03 -0.60 8.92
CA LEU A 230 -8.05 0.19 10.16
C LEU A 230 -8.49 -0.65 11.36
N ARG A 231 -9.49 -1.53 11.19
CA ARG A 231 -9.95 -2.42 12.27
C ARG A 231 -8.87 -3.41 12.67
N GLU A 232 -8.23 -4.04 11.70
CA GLU A 232 -7.13 -4.98 11.94
C GLU A 232 -5.98 -4.31 12.67
N SER A 233 -5.57 -3.11 12.23
CA SER A 233 -4.55 -2.33 12.93
C SER A 233 -4.95 -1.98 14.37
N GLN A 234 -6.23 -1.72 14.63
CA GLN A 234 -6.73 -1.47 15.99
C GLN A 234 -6.68 -2.73 16.87
N GLU A 235 -7.05 -3.89 16.32
CA GLU A 235 -7.03 -5.18 17.02
C GLU A 235 -5.60 -5.58 17.43
N GLU A 236 -4.62 -5.41 16.54
CA GLU A 236 -3.20 -5.65 16.86
C GLU A 236 -2.71 -4.76 18.01
N GLN A 237 -3.07 -3.47 18.00
CA GLN A 237 -2.70 -2.53 19.05
C GLN A 237 -3.34 -2.90 20.40
N GLN A 238 -4.58 -3.39 20.40
CA GLN A 238 -5.25 -3.87 21.62
C GLN A 238 -4.57 -5.11 22.17
N HIS A 239 -4.27 -6.08 21.32
CA HIS A 239 -3.59 -7.32 21.73
C HIS A 239 -2.22 -7.04 22.36
N LEU A 240 -1.45 -6.08 21.82
CA LEU A 240 -0.18 -5.64 22.39
C LEU A 240 -0.33 -4.97 23.77
N LYS A 241 -1.38 -4.16 23.96
CA LYS A 241 -1.68 -3.53 25.26
C LYS A 241 -2.01 -4.59 26.31
N ASP A 242 -2.84 -5.57 25.97
CA ASP A 242 -3.24 -6.65 26.88
C ASP A 242 -2.07 -7.57 27.24
N ALA A 243 -1.22 -7.90 26.27
CA ALA A 243 -0.01 -8.68 26.51
C ALA A 243 0.96 -7.95 27.45
N SER A 244 1.19 -6.65 27.23
CA SER A 244 2.02 -5.81 28.10
C SER A 244 1.45 -5.72 29.52
N PHE A 245 0.12 -5.57 29.65
CA PHE A 245 -0.55 -5.52 30.94
C PHE A 245 -0.45 -6.86 31.70
N LYS A 246 -0.66 -8.00 31.03
CA LYS A 246 -0.49 -9.33 31.61
C LYS A 246 0.95 -9.57 32.07
N PHE A 247 1.94 -9.18 31.25
CA PHE A 247 3.36 -9.27 31.61
C PHE A 247 3.69 -8.41 32.83
N PHE A 248 3.24 -7.16 32.86
CA PHE A 248 3.43 -6.27 34.01
C PHE A 248 2.81 -6.84 35.29
N LYS A 249 1.58 -7.37 35.21
CA LYS A 249 0.90 -8.01 36.34
C LYS A 249 1.69 -9.21 36.86
N SER A 250 2.25 -10.03 35.97
CA SER A 250 3.08 -11.18 36.34
C SER A 250 4.37 -10.79 37.06
N MET A 251 5.00 -9.67 36.68
CA MET A 251 6.17 -9.13 37.39
C MET A 251 5.80 -8.65 38.79
N THR A 252 4.68 -7.92 38.92
CA THR A 252 4.23 -7.46 40.23
C THR A 252 3.87 -8.60 41.18
N SER A 253 3.27 -9.69 40.68
CA SER A 253 2.91 -10.83 41.52
C SER A 253 4.12 -11.70 41.92
N LYS A 254 5.10 -11.91 41.03
CA LYS A 254 6.34 -12.66 41.35
C LYS A 254 7.20 -11.94 42.39
N GLN A 255 7.21 -10.62 42.33
CA GLN A 255 7.98 -9.78 43.26
C GLN A 255 7.37 -9.75 44.67
N GLU A 256 6.08 -10.08 44.79
CA GLU A 256 5.36 -10.21 46.06
C GLU A 256 5.59 -11.57 46.75
N THR A 257 5.95 -12.60 45.98
CA THR A 257 6.21 -13.97 46.48
C THR A 257 7.69 -14.25 46.81
N ASP A 258 8.67 -13.63 46.14
CA ASP A 258 10.11 -13.95 46.29
C ASP A 258 10.97 -12.89 47.03
N GLY A 259 10.38 -11.81 47.53
CA GLY A 259 11.15 -10.72 48.17
C GLY A 259 11.44 -10.94 49.67
N PRO A 260 12.72 -10.89 50.13
CA PRO A 260 13.02 -10.78 51.56
C PRO A 260 12.32 -9.55 52.15
N ARG A 261 11.65 -9.71 53.29
CA ARG A 261 10.80 -8.69 53.94
C ARG A 261 11.49 -7.35 54.22
N GLU A 262 12.82 -7.27 54.12
CA GLU A 262 13.64 -6.14 54.56
C GLU A 262 13.81 -5.02 53.50
N ASN A 263 13.66 -5.29 52.21
CA ASN A 263 13.91 -4.30 51.14
C ASN A 263 12.65 -3.62 50.55
N ARG A 264 11.52 -3.71 51.24
CA ARG A 264 10.23 -3.16 50.77
C ARG A 264 10.17 -1.62 50.75
N SER A 265 11.11 -0.94 51.43
CA SER A 265 11.12 0.52 51.61
C SER A 265 11.73 1.29 50.43
N TYR A 266 12.62 0.68 49.63
CA TYR A 266 13.43 1.41 48.63
C TYR A 266 12.88 1.37 47.19
N MET A 267 11.86 0.57 46.88
CA MET A 267 11.35 0.38 45.50
C MET A 267 9.96 0.95 45.19
N ILE A 268 9.21 1.41 46.20
CA ILE A 268 7.89 2.03 46.00
C ILE A 268 7.97 3.34 45.17
N PRO A 269 9.02 4.17 45.25
CA PRO A 269 9.11 5.39 44.44
C PRO A 269 9.33 5.14 42.93
N GLN A 270 10.04 4.08 42.56
CA GLN A 270 10.45 3.78 41.17
C GLN A 270 9.28 3.27 40.32
N LEU A 271 8.43 2.41 40.87
CA LEU A 271 7.17 1.98 40.24
C LEU A 271 6.17 3.13 40.11
N GLY A 272 6.16 4.07 41.07
CA GLY A 272 5.32 5.27 41.02
C GLY A 272 5.70 6.24 39.90
N TRP A 273 6.98 6.28 39.51
CA TRP A 273 7.46 7.07 38.37
C TRP A 273 7.04 6.44 37.04
N LEU A 274 7.22 5.13 36.88
CA LEU A 274 6.80 4.38 35.67
C LEU A 274 5.29 4.42 35.47
N LYS A 275 4.52 4.24 36.55
CA LYS A 275 3.05 4.34 36.54
C LYS A 275 2.57 5.75 36.19
N ARG A 276 3.25 6.80 36.69
CA ARG A 276 2.99 8.19 36.29
C ARG A 276 3.31 8.43 34.83
N LYS A 277 4.48 8.02 34.35
CA LYS A 277 4.94 8.24 32.96
C LYS A 277 4.06 7.53 31.92
N LEU A 278 3.53 6.36 32.25
CA LEU A 278 2.57 5.62 31.42
C LEU A 278 1.16 6.25 31.47
N SER A 279 0.72 6.74 32.64
CA SER A 279 -0.54 7.48 32.77
C SER A 279 -0.52 8.83 32.05
N THR A 280 0.61 9.54 32.02
CA THR A 280 0.73 10.79 31.25
C THR A 280 0.60 10.52 29.76
N ARG A 281 1.29 9.48 29.25
CA ARG A 281 1.15 9.06 27.85
C ARG A 281 -0.25 8.59 27.46
N ALA A 282 -0.98 7.93 28.37
CA ALA A 282 -2.36 7.52 28.11
C ALA A 282 -3.31 8.72 28.05
N ASN A 283 -3.16 9.69 28.95
CA ASN A 283 -3.95 10.93 28.94
C ASN A 283 -3.61 11.84 27.75
N ASP A 284 -2.35 11.87 27.31
CA ASP A 284 -1.93 12.64 26.14
C ASP A 284 -2.54 12.08 24.84
N ILE A 285 -2.72 10.76 24.75
CA ILE A 285 -3.40 10.10 23.63
C ILE A 285 -4.92 10.32 23.71
N GLU A 286 -5.51 10.25 24.91
CA GLU A 286 -6.95 10.48 25.11
C GLU A 286 -7.34 11.96 24.86
N LEU A 287 -6.44 12.91 25.15
CA LEU A 287 -6.60 14.33 24.82
C LEU A 287 -6.48 14.60 23.32
N VAL A 288 -5.65 13.84 22.60
CA VAL A 288 -5.58 13.88 21.14
C VAL A 288 -6.85 13.31 20.52
N ASP A 289 -7.38 12.20 21.04
CA ASP A 289 -8.66 11.63 20.58
C ASP A 289 -9.86 12.56 20.88
N ARG A 290 -9.89 13.21 22.07
CA ARG A 290 -10.93 14.20 22.41
C ARG A 290 -10.81 15.52 21.66
N ALA A 291 -9.63 15.88 21.18
CA ALA A 291 -9.43 17.05 20.31
C ALA A 291 -9.83 16.78 18.85
N VAL A 292 -10.00 15.52 18.46
CA VAL A 292 -10.47 15.08 17.13
C VAL A 292 -12.01 14.97 17.08
N GLU A 293 -12.70 14.82 18.20
CA GLU A 293 -14.16 14.90 18.27
C GLU A 293 -14.66 16.36 18.16
N LYS A 294 -15.43 16.65 17.10
CA LYS A 294 -16.08 17.95 16.88
C LYS A 294 -16.96 18.31 18.09
N PRO A 295 -16.95 19.57 18.57
CA PRO A 295 -17.82 19.98 19.66
C PRO A 295 -19.30 19.93 19.23
N PRO A 296 -20.23 19.59 20.14
CA PRO A 296 -21.65 19.51 19.85
C PRO A 296 -22.22 20.89 19.55
N ILE A 297 -23.13 20.94 18.58
CA ILE A 297 -23.88 22.15 18.19
C ILE A 297 -24.85 22.48 19.34
N PRO A 298 -24.84 23.71 19.89
CA PRO A 298 -25.72 24.06 21.00
C PRO A 298 -27.17 24.26 20.55
N ASP A 299 -28.08 23.46 21.12
CA ASP A 299 -29.52 23.64 21.05
C ASP A 299 -29.95 24.78 21.99
N ARG A 300 -29.91 26.04 21.52
CA ARG A 300 -30.81 27.15 21.89
C ARG A 300 -30.26 28.49 21.39
N VAL A 301 -31.08 29.16 20.60
CA VAL A 301 -30.92 30.57 20.22
C VAL A 301 -31.68 31.42 21.25
N PRO A 302 -31.06 32.39 21.92
CA PRO A 302 -31.77 33.50 22.52
C PRO A 302 -31.97 34.60 21.47
N GLU A 303 -33.23 35.00 21.26
CA GLU A 303 -33.61 36.25 20.60
C GLU A 303 -33.11 37.43 21.44
N ASP A 304 -32.29 38.31 20.86
CA ASP A 304 -32.56 39.77 20.80
C ASP A 304 -31.34 40.59 20.30
N VAL A 305 -31.68 41.65 19.55
CA VAL A 305 -30.90 42.85 19.19
C VAL A 305 -29.94 42.79 17.97
N GLN A 306 -30.54 43.10 16.80
CA GLN A 306 -30.19 44.16 15.84
C GLN A 306 -28.73 44.59 15.56
N SER A 307 -28.35 44.38 14.28
CA SER A 307 -27.87 45.38 13.28
C SER A 307 -26.37 45.55 12.95
N VAL A 308 -26.14 45.62 11.62
CA VAL A 308 -25.02 46.18 10.80
C VAL A 308 -23.75 45.31 10.50
N PRO A 309 -22.97 45.54 9.40
CA PRO A 309 -23.06 44.81 8.14
C PRO A 309 -21.75 44.11 7.69
N SER A 310 -21.87 43.36 6.59
CA SER A 310 -20.83 42.68 5.79
C SER A 310 -19.56 43.50 5.52
N GLU A 311 -18.38 42.99 5.93
CA GLU A 311 -17.15 43.06 5.12
C GLU A 311 -16.03 42.13 5.65
N TYR A 312 -15.19 41.64 4.73
CA TYR A 312 -13.97 40.84 4.89
C TYR A 312 -14.06 39.31 5.05
N VAL A 313 -14.09 38.67 3.86
CA VAL A 313 -13.50 37.37 3.56
C VAL A 313 -12.01 37.37 3.90
N ILE A 314 -11.53 36.53 4.81
CA ILE A 314 -10.11 36.15 4.93
C ILE A 314 -9.96 34.63 5.13
N ASN A 315 -9.10 34.07 4.28
CA ASN A 315 -8.73 32.68 4.02
C ASN A 315 -7.94 32.01 5.19
N PRO A 316 -8.31 30.81 5.70
CA PRO A 316 -7.56 30.13 6.74
C PRO A 316 -6.52 29.15 6.15
N MET A 317 -5.38 29.66 5.70
CA MET A 317 -4.21 28.84 5.31
C MET A 317 -2.89 29.46 5.77
N ALA A 318 -2.84 29.92 7.01
CA ALA A 318 -1.61 30.40 7.63
C ALA A 318 -1.68 30.20 9.15
N ASN A 319 -1.44 28.98 9.65
CA ASN A 319 -1.03 28.73 11.05
C ASN A 319 -0.59 27.28 11.35
N TYR A 320 0.19 26.64 10.47
CA TYR A 320 0.81 25.33 10.79
C TYR A 320 2.30 25.25 10.45
N THR A 321 3.04 26.31 10.76
CA THR A 321 4.51 26.26 10.79
C THR A 321 5.06 27.05 11.98
N ALA A 322 4.98 26.48 13.20
CA ALA A 322 5.87 26.87 14.29
C ALA A 322 5.86 25.83 15.44
N LYS A 323 7.07 25.40 15.82
CA LYS A 323 7.48 24.68 17.05
C LYS A 323 7.28 23.14 17.02
N ALA A 324 8.27 22.30 17.36
CA ALA A 324 9.56 22.52 18.02
C ALA A 324 10.58 21.42 17.66
N VAL A 325 11.81 21.85 17.33
CA VAL A 325 13.05 21.07 17.38
C VAL A 325 13.78 21.53 18.64
N MET A 326 14.01 20.64 19.61
CA MET A 326 14.74 20.94 20.84
C MET A 326 16.16 20.35 20.74
N LYS A 327 17.17 21.21 20.71
CA LYS A 327 18.60 20.85 20.85
C LYS A 327 19.02 20.88 22.33
N PRO A 328 19.99 20.06 22.76
CA PRO A 328 20.45 20.00 24.15
C PRO A 328 21.43 21.14 24.49
N GLN A 329 21.31 21.69 25.71
CA GLN A 329 22.18 22.72 26.29
C GLN A 329 23.19 22.08 27.26
N ILE A 330 24.47 22.40 27.07
CA ILE A 330 25.59 22.13 27.98
C ILE A 330 25.76 23.36 28.89
N PRO A 331 25.99 23.21 30.21
CA PRO A 331 26.19 24.37 31.09
C PRO A 331 27.68 24.73 31.26
N ASP A 332 28.01 25.99 30.99
CA ASP A 332 29.29 26.63 31.32
C ASP A 332 29.23 27.31 32.70
N ARG A 333 30.28 27.11 33.53
CA ARG A 333 30.96 28.14 34.35
C ARG A 333 32.20 27.55 35.09
N VAL A 334 33.43 27.97 34.71
CA VAL A 334 34.37 28.94 35.40
C VAL A 334 35.38 28.23 36.36
N PRO A 335 36.64 28.70 36.61
CA PRO A 335 37.36 29.92 36.20
C PRO A 335 38.77 29.76 35.56
N GLU A 336 39.14 30.82 34.84
CA GLU A 336 40.43 31.54 34.73
C GLU A 336 41.63 31.08 35.60
N VAL A 337 42.75 30.73 34.93
CA VAL A 337 44.12 30.74 35.50
C VAL A 337 45.09 31.36 34.48
N VAL A 338 45.88 32.30 34.99
CA VAL A 338 46.87 33.21 34.37
C VAL A 338 48.09 32.45 33.79
N PRO A 339 48.77 32.97 32.73
CA PRO A 339 49.83 32.26 32.04
C PRO A 339 51.22 32.54 32.64
N ILE A 340 52.07 31.51 32.70
CA ILE A 340 53.54 31.57 32.55
C ILE A 340 53.98 30.35 31.75
#